data_AF-A0A1L8MYH9-F1
#
_entry.id   AF-A0A1L8MYH9-F1
#
_cell.length_a   1.000
_cell.length_b   1.000
_cell.length_c   1.000
_cell.angle_alpha   90.00
_cell.angle_beta   90.00
_cell.angle_gamma   90.00
#
_symmetry.space_group_name_H-M   'P 1'
#
loop_
_entity.id
_entity.type
_entity.pdbx_description
1 polymer ?
#
loop_
_entity_poly.entity_id
_entity_poly.type
_entity_poly.pdbx_seq_one_letter_code
_entity_poly.pdbx_strand_id
1 'polypeptide(L)'
;MNYSIRLAKSQKWLFAFLLLISIFLFSSCQTSEKVLTFALEDDVQQYYIRSTKIKDKHFLADIDFTIRVKNGALYDPINVNYSIKELPNGVEDLKNVTVGFCVHDTVYSVMNKKIIMKNVDPIKFRYTSELAPEDFLELVHNSDDIKIQFMFGDYIIESIKPEINETIANFNIILDD
;
A
#
# COMPACT_ATOMS: atom_id res chain seq x y z
N MET A 1 56.25 -8.41 28.64
CA MET A 1 55.98 -7.98 27.25
C MET A 1 54.86 -8.74 26.53
N ASN A 2 54.44 -9.94 26.96
CA ASN A 2 53.43 -10.76 26.22
C ASN A 2 51.94 -10.43 26.47
N TYR A 3 51.59 -9.68 27.52
CA TYR A 3 50.18 -9.37 27.82
C TYR A 3 49.58 -8.29 26.91
N SER A 4 50.37 -7.27 26.53
CA SER A 4 49.94 -6.19 25.63
C SER A 4 49.53 -6.70 24.23
N ILE A 5 50.27 -7.68 23.69
CA ILE A 5 49.99 -8.26 22.37
C ILE A 5 48.71 -9.12 22.38
N ARG A 6 48.41 -9.81 23.49
CA ARG A 6 47.18 -10.61 23.64
C ARG A 6 45.94 -9.73 23.78
N LEU A 7 46.02 -8.63 24.53
CA LEU A 7 44.94 -7.65 24.65
C LEU A 7 44.62 -6.99 23.29
N ALA A 8 45.65 -6.60 22.53
CA ALA A 8 45.46 -6.01 21.21
C ALA A 8 44.83 -6.98 20.19
N LYS A 9 45.11 -8.29 20.29
CA LYS A 9 44.44 -9.31 19.44
C LYS A 9 42.97 -9.49 19.84
N SER A 10 42.67 -9.58 21.13
CA SER A 10 41.30 -9.70 21.65
C SER A 10 40.43 -8.50 21.22
N GLN A 11 40.96 -7.28 21.31
CA GLN A 11 40.24 -6.07 20.90
C GLN A 11 39.92 -6.04 19.39
N LYS A 12 40.82 -6.54 18.53
CA LYS A 12 40.57 -6.62 17.07
C LYS A 12 39.44 -7.59 16.75
N TRP A 13 39.37 -8.73 17.44
CA TRP A 13 38.28 -9.70 17.28
C TRP A 13 36.95 -9.15 17.77
N LEU A 14 36.94 -8.46 18.91
CA LEU A 14 35.75 -7.79 19.43
C LEU A 14 35.22 -6.74 18.44
N PHE A 15 36.12 -5.94 17.87
CA PHE A 15 35.76 -4.91 16.88
C PHE A 15 35.20 -5.52 15.59
N ALA A 16 35.82 -6.59 15.09
CA ALA A 16 35.33 -7.31 13.91
C ALA A 16 33.96 -7.95 14.16
N PHE A 17 33.74 -8.50 15.35
CA PHE A 17 32.45 -9.08 15.74
C PHE A 17 31.35 -8.02 15.85
N LEU A 18 31.63 -6.88 16.49
CA LEU A 18 30.70 -5.75 16.56
C LEU A 18 30.38 -5.17 15.17
N LEU A 19 31.37 -5.13 14.26
CA LEU A 19 31.19 -4.69 12.88
C LEU A 19 30.32 -5.66 12.06
N LEU A 20 30.48 -6.98 12.28
CA LEU A 20 29.63 -7.99 11.64
C LEU A 20 28.19 -7.89 12.14
N ILE A 21 27.99 -7.72 13.45
CA ILE A 21 26.65 -7.52 14.03
C ILE A 21 26.02 -6.24 13.49
N SER A 22 26.76 -5.13 13.41
CA SER A 22 26.19 -3.89 12.89
C SER A 22 25.79 -4.02 11.42
N ILE A 23 26.59 -4.67 10.58
CA ILE A 23 26.22 -4.97 9.19
C ILE A 23 24.93 -5.80 9.13
N PHE A 24 24.78 -6.81 10.00
CA PHE A 24 23.59 -7.66 10.09
C PHE A 24 22.35 -6.88 10.56
N LEU A 25 22.51 -5.95 11.51
CA LEU A 25 21.44 -5.08 11.99
C LEU A 25 21.03 -4.02 10.96
N PHE A 26 21.97 -3.51 10.15
CA PHE A 26 21.67 -2.57 9.06
C PHE A 26 21.04 -3.26 7.84
N SER A 27 21.35 -4.53 7.59
CA SER A 27 20.76 -5.30 6.48
C SER A 27 19.38 -5.87 6.79
N SER A 28 19.00 -5.97 8.07
CA SER A 28 17.63 -6.36 8.49
C SER A 28 16.65 -5.19 8.57
N CYS A 29 17.12 -3.94 8.48
CA CYS A 29 16.26 -2.76 8.35
C CYS A 29 15.91 -2.55 6.86
N GLN A 30 15.23 -3.52 6.26
CA GLN A 30 14.66 -3.38 4.93
C GLN A 30 13.35 -2.61 5.06
N THR A 31 13.45 -1.29 5.22
CA THR A 31 12.31 -0.39 5.00
C THR A 31 11.87 -0.59 3.56
N SER A 32 10.83 -1.39 3.33
CA SER A 32 10.17 -1.41 2.02
C SER A 32 9.64 0.00 1.80
N GLU A 33 10.23 0.74 0.86
CA GLU A 33 9.94 2.15 0.59
C GLU A 33 8.43 2.42 0.32
N LYS A 34 7.68 1.35 0.03
CA LYS A 34 6.29 1.34 -0.41
C LYS A 34 5.27 1.14 0.72
N VAL A 35 5.65 0.52 1.85
CA VAL A 35 4.72 0.21 2.95
C VAL A 35 5.26 0.78 4.26
N LEU A 36 4.45 1.60 4.93
CA LEU A 36 4.77 2.13 6.26
C LEU A 36 4.00 1.32 7.31
N THR A 37 4.71 0.78 8.30
CA THR A 37 4.11 -0.02 9.38
C THR A 37 4.14 0.74 10.69
N PHE A 38 3.02 0.74 11.40
CA PHE A 38 2.85 1.37 12.71
C PHE A 38 2.24 0.37 13.68
N ALA A 39 2.83 0.23 14.87
CA ALA A 39 2.19 -0.47 15.97
C ALA A 39 1.15 0.46 16.62
N LEU A 40 -0.06 -0.04 16.81
CA LEU A 40 -1.15 0.62 17.54
C LEU A 40 -1.38 -0.09 18.88
N GLU A 41 -2.37 0.38 19.63
CA GLU A 41 -2.80 -0.25 20.88
C GLU A 41 -3.42 -1.65 20.62
N ASP A 42 -3.49 -2.48 21.65
CA ASP A 42 -4.13 -3.80 21.65
C ASP A 42 -3.63 -4.78 20.58
N ASP A 43 -2.31 -4.84 20.37
CA ASP A 43 -1.62 -5.73 19.43
C ASP A 43 -2.06 -5.55 17.96
N VAL A 44 -2.56 -4.36 17.61
CA VAL A 44 -2.93 -4.01 16.23
C VAL A 44 -1.72 -3.45 15.50
N GLN A 45 -1.43 -3.97 14.32
CA GLN A 45 -0.47 -3.41 13.37
C GLN A 45 -1.21 -2.73 12.23
N GLN A 46 -0.85 -1.49 11.94
CA GLN A 46 -1.37 -0.72 10.81
C GLN A 46 -0.33 -0.63 9.71
N TYR A 47 -0.72 -1.00 8.50
CA TYR A 47 0.08 -0.87 7.30
C TYR A 47 -0.54 0.19 6.40
N TYR A 48 0.26 1.20 6.06
CA TYR A 48 -0.09 2.24 5.11
C TYR A 48 0.68 2.02 3.82
N ILE A 49 -0.04 1.67 2.77
CA ILE A 49 0.51 1.49 1.42
C ILE A 49 0.56 2.87 0.76
N ARG A 50 1.76 3.29 0.37
CA ARG A 50 1.95 4.59 -0.28
C ARG A 50 1.19 4.70 -1.59
N SER A 51 0.87 5.96 -1.90
CA SER A 51 -0.04 6.28 -2.98
C SER A 51 0.52 5.89 -4.35
N THR A 52 -0.26 5.12 -5.11
CA THR A 52 0.06 4.72 -6.48
C THR A 52 -0.61 5.68 -7.46
N LYS A 53 0.21 6.30 -8.33
CA LYS A 53 -0.26 7.26 -9.32
C LYS A 53 -0.74 6.59 -10.58
N ILE A 54 -1.92 6.97 -11.03
CA ILE A 54 -2.56 6.51 -12.24
C ILE A 54 -2.76 7.72 -13.12
N LYS A 55 -2.18 7.67 -14.33
CA LYS A 55 -2.27 8.73 -15.30
C LYS A 55 -3.02 8.21 -16.51
N ASP A 56 -4.14 8.85 -16.80
CA ASP A 56 -4.91 8.66 -18.01
C ASP A 56 -4.95 9.98 -18.81
N LYS A 57 -5.39 9.92 -20.07
CA LYS A 57 -5.62 11.11 -20.90
C LYS A 57 -6.67 12.06 -20.30
N HIS A 58 -7.59 11.57 -19.47
CA HIS A 58 -8.69 12.36 -18.92
C HIS A 58 -8.47 12.82 -17.47
N PHE A 59 -7.67 12.11 -16.68
CA PHE A 59 -7.49 12.39 -15.25
C PHE A 59 -6.14 11.91 -14.71
N LEU A 60 -5.80 12.41 -13.52
CA LEU A 60 -4.75 11.87 -12.67
C LEU A 60 -5.40 11.34 -11.39
N ALA A 61 -5.16 10.09 -11.04
CA ALA A 61 -5.55 9.53 -9.76
C ALA A 61 -4.32 9.16 -8.92
N ASP A 62 -4.49 9.26 -7.61
CA ASP A 62 -3.57 8.71 -6.61
C ASP A 62 -4.40 7.81 -5.70
N ILE A 63 -3.95 6.59 -5.42
CA ILE A 63 -4.66 5.62 -4.58
C ILE A 63 -3.73 5.12 -3.47
N ASP A 64 -4.17 5.23 -2.22
CA ASP A 64 -3.49 4.68 -1.05
C ASP A 64 -4.43 3.77 -0.25
N PHE A 65 -3.82 2.89 0.56
CA PHE A 65 -4.54 1.90 1.34
C PHE A 65 -4.07 1.95 2.78
N THR A 66 -5.01 1.77 3.70
CA THR A 66 -4.72 1.48 5.11
C THR A 66 -5.30 0.14 5.47
N ILE A 67 -4.45 -0.77 5.91
CA ILE A 67 -4.81 -2.12 6.34
C ILE A 67 -4.46 -2.24 7.82
N ARG A 68 -5.37 -2.79 8.62
CA ARG A 68 -5.11 -3.09 10.04
C ARG A 68 -5.20 -4.58 10.26
N VAL A 69 -4.18 -5.12 10.93
CA VAL A 69 -4.03 -6.55 11.25
C VAL A 69 -3.93 -6.68 12.75
N LYS A 70 -4.58 -7.69 13.32
CA LYS A 70 -4.48 -8.05 14.74
C LYS A 70 -4.29 -9.55 14.83
N ASN A 71 -3.23 -10.00 15.51
CA ASN A 71 -2.92 -11.42 15.70
C ASN A 71 -2.91 -12.23 14.38
N GLY A 72 -2.28 -11.69 13.32
CA GLY A 72 -2.19 -12.34 12.00
C GLY A 72 -3.45 -12.25 11.13
N ALA A 73 -4.56 -11.72 11.64
CA ALA A 73 -5.82 -11.60 10.88
C ALA A 73 -6.18 -10.13 10.58
N LEU A 74 -6.91 -9.90 9.48
CA LEU A 74 -7.49 -8.59 9.19
C LEU A 74 -8.43 -8.16 10.32
N TYR A 75 -8.19 -6.96 10.87
CA TYR A 75 -8.91 -6.43 12.02
C TYR A 75 -10.19 -5.67 11.63
N ASP A 76 -10.17 -4.98 10.49
CA ASP A 76 -11.29 -4.19 9.97
C ASP A 76 -11.24 -4.04 8.45
N PRO A 77 -12.32 -3.51 7.82
CA PRO A 77 -12.34 -3.23 6.38
C PRO A 77 -11.16 -2.37 5.94
N ILE A 78 -10.66 -2.67 4.74
CA ILE A 78 -9.50 -2.00 4.18
C ILE A 78 -9.93 -0.63 3.71
N ASN A 79 -9.30 0.41 4.25
CA ASN A 79 -9.58 1.78 3.86
C ASN A 79 -8.80 2.10 2.60
N VAL A 80 -9.52 2.39 1.51
CA VAL A 80 -8.97 2.80 0.23
C VAL A 80 -9.25 4.28 0.04
N ASN A 81 -8.21 5.11 0.04
CA ASN A 81 -8.36 6.52 -0.28
C ASN A 81 -7.90 6.76 -1.70
N TYR A 82 -8.64 7.60 -2.42
CA TYR A 82 -8.21 8.03 -3.73
C TYR A 82 -8.47 9.50 -3.97
N SER A 83 -7.57 10.07 -4.76
CA SER A 83 -7.48 11.48 -5.10
C SER A 83 -7.51 11.62 -6.61
N ILE A 84 -8.61 12.12 -7.17
CA ILE A 84 -8.77 12.29 -8.62
C ILE A 84 -8.69 13.77 -8.96
N LYS A 85 -7.79 14.10 -9.89
CA LYS A 85 -7.57 15.44 -10.42
C LYS A 85 -8.00 15.47 -11.89
N GLU A 86 -8.88 16.42 -12.18
CA GLU A 86 -9.36 16.69 -13.53
C GLU A 86 -8.25 17.28 -14.40
N LEU A 87 -8.20 16.86 -15.67
CA LEU A 87 -7.37 17.49 -16.70
C LEU A 87 -8.23 18.43 -17.56
N PRO A 88 -7.65 19.41 -18.26
CA PRO A 88 -8.41 20.41 -19.03
C PRO A 88 -9.38 19.85 -20.10
N ASN A 89 -9.21 18.59 -20.52
CA ASN A 89 -10.09 17.85 -21.43
C ASN A 89 -10.72 16.61 -20.74
N GLY A 90 -11.01 16.73 -19.44
CA GLY A 90 -11.47 15.65 -18.58
C GLY A 90 -12.93 15.27 -18.81
N VAL A 91 -13.37 14.23 -18.09
CA VAL A 91 -14.75 13.75 -18.11
C VAL A 91 -15.62 14.63 -17.21
N GLU A 92 -16.75 15.16 -17.70
CA GLU A 92 -17.61 16.10 -16.93
C GLU A 92 -18.23 15.51 -15.65
N ASP A 93 -18.15 14.18 -15.43
CA ASP A 93 -18.75 13.47 -14.29
C ASP A 93 -17.74 12.85 -13.30
N LEU A 94 -16.59 13.49 -13.08
CA LEU A 94 -15.64 13.10 -12.01
C LEU A 94 -16.21 13.18 -10.59
N LYS A 95 -17.47 13.61 -10.43
CA LYS A 95 -18.18 13.67 -9.15
C LYS A 95 -18.76 12.31 -8.78
N ASN A 96 -19.02 11.42 -9.73
CA ASN A 96 -19.70 10.14 -9.51
C ASN A 96 -18.78 8.98 -9.89
N VAL A 97 -17.53 9.04 -9.42
CA VAL A 97 -16.58 7.97 -9.66
C VAL A 97 -16.88 6.80 -8.73
N THR A 98 -16.99 5.62 -9.31
CA THR A 98 -16.91 4.37 -8.56
C THR A 98 -15.58 3.71 -8.87
N VAL A 99 -14.86 3.31 -7.82
CA VAL A 99 -13.63 2.55 -7.95
C VAL A 99 -13.95 1.09 -7.61
N GLY A 100 -13.36 0.17 -8.33
CA GLY A 100 -13.41 -1.25 -8.05
C GLY A 100 -12.06 -1.90 -8.32
N PHE A 101 -11.82 -3.03 -7.66
CA PHE A 101 -10.71 -3.92 -7.99
C PHE A 101 -11.26 -5.05 -8.83
N CYS A 102 -10.63 -5.32 -9.97
CA CYS A 102 -11.07 -6.33 -10.91
C CYS A 102 -10.01 -7.43 -11.03
N VAL A 103 -10.45 -8.66 -10.85
CA VAL A 103 -9.65 -9.86 -11.11
C VAL A 103 -10.48 -10.76 -12.01
N HIS A 104 -9.92 -11.08 -13.17
CA HIS A 104 -10.67 -11.66 -14.30
C HIS A 104 -11.89 -10.82 -14.68
N ASP A 105 -13.09 -11.31 -14.33
CA ASP A 105 -14.39 -10.71 -14.60
C ASP A 105 -15.13 -10.30 -13.31
N THR A 106 -14.53 -10.56 -12.14
CA THR A 106 -15.12 -10.21 -10.84
C THR A 106 -14.67 -8.83 -10.43
N VAL A 107 -15.65 -7.94 -10.16
CA VAL A 107 -15.41 -6.59 -9.68
C VAL A 107 -15.76 -6.49 -8.20
N TYR A 108 -14.74 -6.32 -7.37
CA TYR A 108 -14.87 -6.02 -5.95
C TYR A 108 -15.08 -4.51 -5.80
N SER A 109 -16.35 -4.13 -5.63
CA SER A 109 -16.77 -2.72 -5.56
C SER A 109 -16.52 -2.15 -4.17
N VAL A 110 -15.87 -1.00 -4.09
CA VAL A 110 -15.68 -0.33 -2.80
C VAL A 110 -16.85 0.61 -2.47
N MET A 111 -17.27 0.64 -1.20
CA MET A 111 -18.36 1.53 -0.77
C MET A 111 -17.85 2.96 -0.60
N ASN A 112 -18.21 3.86 -1.52
CA ASN A 112 -17.64 5.22 -1.54
C ASN A 112 -18.28 6.15 -0.49
N LYS A 113 -17.49 6.61 0.48
CA LYS A 113 -17.79 7.80 1.30
C LYS A 113 -17.10 9.01 0.67
N LYS A 114 -17.89 9.82 -0.06
CA LYS A 114 -17.42 10.96 -0.85
C LYS A 114 -17.01 12.15 0.03
N ILE A 115 -15.79 12.67 -0.14
CA ILE A 115 -15.35 13.93 0.50
C ILE A 115 -14.95 14.93 -0.60
N ILE A 116 -15.89 15.79 -1.00
CA ILE A 116 -15.64 16.75 -2.08
C ILE A 116 -14.85 17.96 -1.55
N MET A 117 -13.63 18.16 -2.04
CA MET A 117 -12.92 19.44 -1.92
C MET A 117 -13.17 20.30 -3.16
N LYS A 118 -14.26 21.06 -3.15
CA LYS A 118 -14.49 22.11 -4.17
C LYS A 118 -13.59 23.31 -3.84
N ASN A 119 -13.05 24.00 -4.86
CA ASN A 119 -12.28 25.26 -4.78
C ASN A 119 -10.74 25.15 -4.66
N VAL A 120 -10.12 24.07 -5.12
CA VAL A 120 -8.69 24.05 -5.42
C VAL A 120 -8.53 23.94 -6.93
N ASP A 121 -7.74 24.81 -7.56
CA ASP A 121 -7.40 24.69 -8.98
C ASP A 121 -6.08 23.90 -9.12
N PRO A 122 -6.07 22.77 -9.87
CA PRO A 122 -7.20 22.12 -10.52
C PRO A 122 -8.06 21.31 -9.56
N ILE A 123 -9.34 21.14 -9.93
CA ILE A 123 -10.36 20.50 -9.11
C ILE A 123 -9.88 19.11 -8.69
N LYS A 124 -9.81 18.89 -7.37
CA LYS A 124 -9.38 17.65 -6.75
C LYS A 124 -10.54 17.03 -5.99
N PHE A 125 -10.99 15.86 -6.42
CA PHE A 125 -11.95 15.04 -5.71
C PHE A 125 -11.22 14.04 -4.82
N ARG A 126 -11.65 13.93 -3.56
CA ARG A 126 -11.15 12.91 -2.64
C ARG A 126 -12.28 11.98 -2.24
N TYR A 127 -11.94 10.71 -2.13
CA TYR A 127 -12.89 9.69 -1.76
C TYR A 127 -12.19 8.75 -0.78
N THR A 128 -12.95 8.29 0.19
CA THR A 128 -12.54 7.22 1.09
C THR A 128 -13.56 6.12 0.92
N SER A 129 -13.10 4.91 0.71
CA SER A 129 -13.96 3.76 0.51
C SER A 129 -13.47 2.60 1.35
N GLU A 130 -14.38 1.67 1.63
CA GLU A 130 -14.09 0.48 2.40
C GLU A 130 -14.20 -0.72 1.46
N LEU A 131 -13.19 -1.60 1.51
CA LEU A 131 -13.20 -2.92 0.90
C LEU A 131 -13.36 -3.95 2.02
N ALA A 132 -14.28 -4.90 1.83
CA ALA A 132 -14.53 -5.92 2.83
C ALA A 132 -13.30 -6.81 3.04
N PRO A 133 -13.03 -7.29 4.27
CA PRO A 133 -11.90 -8.17 4.53
C PRO A 133 -11.90 -9.43 3.66
N GLU A 134 -13.06 -10.04 3.43
CA GLU A 134 -13.25 -11.21 2.58
C GLU A 134 -12.84 -10.94 1.13
N ASP A 135 -13.31 -9.84 0.54
CA ASP A 135 -12.96 -9.44 -0.82
C ASP A 135 -11.47 -9.17 -0.94
N PHE A 136 -10.87 -8.54 0.08
CA PHE A 136 -9.43 -8.28 0.08
C PHE A 136 -8.61 -9.57 0.20
N LEU A 137 -9.04 -10.55 0.99
CA LEU A 137 -8.39 -11.86 1.04
C LEU A 137 -8.47 -12.59 -0.30
N GLU A 138 -9.59 -12.49 -1.00
CA GLU A 138 -9.71 -13.04 -2.36
C GLU A 138 -8.75 -12.38 -3.33
N LEU A 139 -8.53 -11.06 -3.22
CA LEU A 139 -7.51 -10.34 -4.00
C LEU A 139 -6.08 -10.80 -3.64
N VAL A 140 -5.78 -10.98 -2.36
CA VAL A 140 -4.45 -11.39 -1.87
C VAL A 140 -4.09 -12.81 -2.29
N HIS A 141 -5.05 -13.74 -2.21
CA HIS A 141 -4.84 -15.14 -2.56
C HIS A 141 -4.89 -15.42 -4.06
N ASN A 142 -5.23 -14.40 -4.87
CA ASN A 142 -5.25 -14.55 -6.31
C ASN A 142 -3.84 -14.45 -6.91
N SER A 143 -3.53 -15.30 -7.89
CA SER A 143 -2.25 -15.28 -8.60
C SER A 143 -2.21 -14.32 -9.79
N ASP A 144 -3.36 -13.81 -10.21
CA ASP A 144 -3.52 -13.01 -11.43
C ASP A 144 -3.42 -11.50 -11.16
N ASP A 145 -3.11 -10.75 -12.22
CA ASP A 145 -2.97 -9.30 -12.15
C ASP A 145 -4.29 -8.62 -11.76
N ILE A 146 -4.27 -7.97 -10.61
CA ILE A 146 -5.33 -7.09 -10.14
C ILE A 146 -5.34 -5.81 -10.96
N LYS A 147 -6.49 -5.50 -11.53
CA LYS A 147 -6.78 -4.25 -12.21
C LYS A 147 -7.53 -3.31 -11.29
N ILE A 148 -7.26 -2.02 -11.41
CA ILE A 148 -8.12 -1.01 -10.83
C ILE A 148 -9.06 -0.51 -11.90
N GLN A 149 -10.35 -0.58 -11.63
CA GLN A 149 -11.41 -0.10 -12.49
C GLN A 149 -11.95 1.22 -11.94
N PHE A 150 -12.00 2.24 -12.79
CA PHE A 150 -12.67 3.50 -12.53
C PHE A 150 -13.89 3.63 -13.44
N MET A 151 -15.06 3.82 -12.84
CA MET A 151 -16.32 3.99 -13.54
C MET A 151 -16.81 5.44 -13.40
N PHE A 152 -17.05 6.10 -14.53
CA PHE A 152 -17.56 7.47 -14.64
C PHE A 152 -18.83 7.46 -15.49
N GLY A 153 -20.00 7.29 -14.86
CA GLY A 153 -21.23 7.00 -15.60
C GLY A 153 -21.06 5.75 -16.47
N ASP A 154 -21.16 5.90 -17.80
CA ASP A 154 -21.00 4.81 -18.77
C ASP A 154 -19.54 4.55 -19.18
N TYR A 155 -18.58 5.34 -18.68
CA TYR A 155 -17.17 5.21 -19.06
C TYR A 155 -16.38 4.37 -18.04
N ILE A 156 -15.72 3.32 -18.52
CA ILE A 156 -14.89 2.43 -17.69
C ILE A 156 -13.44 2.55 -18.11
N ILE A 157 -12.56 2.72 -17.14
CA ILE A 157 -11.11 2.80 -17.33
C ILE A 157 -10.46 1.78 -16.42
N GLU A 158 -9.68 0.87 -17.00
CA GLU A 158 -8.92 -0.12 -16.25
C GLU A 158 -7.43 0.19 -16.30
N SER A 159 -6.76 0.00 -15.16
CA SER A 159 -5.31 0.15 -15.07
C SER A 159 -4.70 -0.98 -14.26
N ILE A 160 -3.73 -1.67 -14.84
CA ILE A 160 -2.86 -2.60 -14.12
C ILE A 160 -1.71 -1.79 -13.53
N LYS A 161 -1.49 -1.96 -12.22
CA LYS A 161 -0.35 -1.34 -11.51
C LYS A 161 0.47 -2.42 -10.83
N PRO A 162 1.67 -2.75 -11.34
CA PRO A 162 2.55 -3.74 -10.74
C PRO A 162 2.83 -3.47 -9.27
N GLU A 163 2.88 -2.21 -8.86
CA GLU A 163 3.14 -1.83 -7.47
C GLU A 163 2.02 -2.26 -6.51
N ILE A 164 0.78 -2.27 -6.98
CA ILE A 164 -0.38 -2.70 -6.20
C ILE A 164 -0.41 -4.22 -6.12
N ASN A 165 -0.14 -4.90 -7.23
CA ASN A 165 0.00 -6.36 -7.26
C ASN A 165 1.14 -6.85 -6.35
N GLU A 166 2.31 -6.23 -6.44
CA GLU A 166 3.46 -6.53 -5.57
C GLU A 166 3.10 -6.29 -4.09
N THR A 167 2.41 -5.19 -3.80
CA THR A 167 2.02 -4.89 -2.42
C THR A 167 1.03 -5.91 -1.88
N ILE A 168 -0.02 -6.22 -2.64
CA ILE A 168 -1.05 -7.19 -2.25
C ILE A 168 -0.43 -8.59 -2.09
N ALA A 169 0.47 -9.00 -3.00
CA ALA A 169 1.21 -10.25 -2.88
C ALA A 169 2.09 -10.31 -1.61
N ASN A 170 2.70 -9.20 -1.20
CA ASN A 170 3.47 -9.14 0.04
C ASN A 170 2.60 -9.28 1.30
N PHE A 171 1.31 -8.94 1.24
CA PHE A 171 0.38 -9.18 2.36
C PHE A 171 0.06 -10.66 2.54
N ASN A 172 0.11 -11.45 1.47
CA ASN A 172 -0.08 -12.90 1.57
C ASN A 172 0.92 -13.51 2.57
N ILE A 173 2.18 -13.06 2.52
CA ILE A 173 3.25 -13.49 3.43
C ILE A 173 2.96 -13.10 4.89
N ILE A 174 2.30 -11.97 5.11
CA ILE A 174 2.02 -11.45 6.47
C ILE A 174 0.81 -12.14 7.10
N LEU A 175 -0.16 -12.56 6.28
CA LEU A 175 -1.42 -13.17 6.74
C LEU A 175 -1.33 -14.70 6.89
N ASP A 176 -0.32 -15.34 6.26
CA ASP A 176 -0.06 -16.78 6.35
C ASP A 176 0.82 -17.20 7.56
N ASP A 177 1.35 -16.24 8.33
CA ASP A 177 2.16 -16.44 9.56
C ASP A 177 1.33 -16.45 10.86
#